data_AF-A0A7X6RR45-F1
#
_entry.id   AF-A0A7X6RR45-F1
#
_cell.length_a   1.000
_cell.length_b   1.000
_cell.length_c   1.000
_cell.angle_alpha   90.00
_cell.angle_beta   90.00
_cell.angle_gamma   90.00
#
_symmetry.space_group_name_H-M   'P 1'
#
loop_
_entity.id
_entity.type
_entity.pdbx_description
1 polymer ?
#
loop_
_entity_poly.entity_id
_entity_poly.type
_entity_poly.pdbx_seq_one_letter_code
_entity_poly.pdbx_strand_id
1 'polypeptide(L)' 'MPGYGLYPGPEIRRLRSDFPDHLICELHDESGRPVLVATLARRCCPCPADLVTASDPAALRRALALSPHPSPQRKSAR' A
#
# COMPACT_ATOMS: atom_id res chain seq x y z
N MET A 1 14.37 -19.43 -15.58
CA MET A 1 13.67 -18.75 -14.47
C MET A 1 12.75 -17.71 -15.08
N PRO A 2 11.43 -17.72 -14.82
CA PRO A 2 10.60 -16.58 -15.17
C PRO A 2 11.19 -15.36 -14.46
N GLY A 3 11.70 -14.40 -15.23
CA GLY A 3 12.34 -13.22 -14.67
C GLY A 3 11.40 -12.47 -13.74
N TYR A 4 11.96 -11.76 -12.77
CA TYR A 4 11.19 -10.84 -11.94
C TYR A 4 10.40 -9.91 -12.86
N GLY A 5 9.08 -9.86 -12.70
CA GLY A 5 8.25 -8.91 -13.41
C GLY A 5 8.76 -7.51 -13.08
N LEU A 6 9.47 -6.88 -14.02
CA LEU A 6 10.00 -5.52 -13.87
C LEU A 6 8.87 -4.49 -13.66
N TYR A 7 7.63 -4.90 -13.95
CA TYR A 7 6.43 -4.09 -13.79
C TYR A 7 5.50 -4.71 -12.75
N PRO A 8 4.91 -3.86 -11.87
CA PRO A 8 3.87 -4.33 -10.97
C PRO A 8 2.70 -4.89 -11.76
N GLY A 9 2.15 -5.99 -11.26
CA GLY A 9 0.96 -6.62 -11.84
C GLY A 9 -0.22 -5.64 -11.94
N PRO A 10 -1.21 -5.90 -12.82
CA PRO A 10 -2.34 -5.01 -13.06
C PRO A 10 -3.11 -4.66 -11.78
N GLU A 11 -3.17 -5.59 -10.83
CA GLU A 11 -3.89 -5.40 -9.58
C GLU A 11 -3.17 -4.44 -8.62
N ILE A 12 -1.83 -4.52 -8.54
CA ILE A 12 -1.01 -3.55 -7.80
C ILE A 12 -1.16 -2.15 -8.40
N ARG A 13 -1.22 -2.05 -9.72
CA ARG A 13 -1.42 -0.76 -10.40
C ARG A 13 -2.75 -0.14 -10.02
N ARG A 14 -3.83 -0.93 -9.98
CA ARG A 14 -5.16 -0.48 -9.52
C ARG A 14 -5.14 -0.03 -8.07
N LEU A 15 -4.53 -0.82 -7.19
CA LEU A 15 -4.41 -0.47 -5.76
C LEU A 15 -3.66 0.86 -5.57
N ARG A 16 -2.57 1.10 -6.31
CA ARG A 16 -1.84 2.37 -6.26
C ARG A 16 -2.66 3.56 -6.77
N SER A 17 -3.56 3.34 -7.74
CA SER A 17 -4.49 4.37 -8.19
C SER A 17 -5.59 4.64 -7.16
N ASP A 18 -6.09 3.62 -6.48
CA ASP A 18 -7.14 3.74 -5.46
C ASP A 18 -6.61 4.38 -4.16
N PHE A 19 -5.33 4.19 -3.85
CA PHE A 19 -4.68 4.68 -2.62
C PHE A 19 -3.37 5.43 -2.93
N PRO A 20 -3.43 6.64 -3.53
CA PRO A 20 -2.25 7.35 -4.01
C PRO A 20 -1.30 7.80 -2.90
N ASP A 21 -1.78 7.93 -1.66
CA ASP A 21 -0.96 8.29 -0.50
C ASP A 21 -0.16 7.11 0.08
N HIS A 22 -0.38 5.89 -0.44
CA HIS A 22 0.25 4.67 0.05
C HIS A 22 1.28 4.13 -0.96
N LEU A 23 2.45 3.76 -0.46
CA LEU A 23 3.42 2.93 -1.15
C LEU A 23 2.97 1.48 -1.03
N ILE A 24 2.54 0.89 -2.16
CA ILE A 24 2.03 -0.48 -2.22
C ILE A 24 3.01 -1.35 -3.01
N CYS A 25 3.45 -2.45 -2.41
CA CYS A 25 4.39 -3.41 -2.98
C CYS A 25 3.92 -4.84 -2.77
N GLU A 26 4.38 -5.73 -3.64
CA GLU A 26 4.25 -7.17 -3.51
C GLU A 26 5.63 -7.71 -3.10
N LEU A 27 5.68 -8.42 -1.97
CA LEU A 27 6.85 -9.10 -1.45
C LEU A 27 6.58 -10.62 -1.47
N HIS A 28 7.62 -11.43 -1.31
CA HIS A 28 7.45 -12.86 -1.05
C HIS A 28 7.87 -13.15 0.39
N ASP A 29 7.09 -13.97 1.10
CA ASP A 29 7.47 -14.49 2.41
C ASP A 29 8.60 -15.53 2.31
N GLU A 30 9.05 -16.07 3.45
CA GLU A 30 10.10 -17.09 3.50
C GLU A 30 9.72 -18.40 2.80
N SER A 31 8.43 -18.63 2.59
CA SER A 31 7.88 -19.77 1.83
C SER A 31 7.69 -19.45 0.34
N GLY A 32 8.06 -18.25 -0.12
CA GLY A 32 7.90 -17.79 -1.49
C GLY A 32 6.47 -17.37 -1.86
N ARG A 33 5.56 -17.21 -0.90
CA ARG A 33 4.18 -16.78 -1.16
C ARG A 33 4.08 -15.27 -1.28
N PRO A 34 3.27 -14.74 -2.21
CA PRO A 34 3.09 -13.30 -2.35
C PRO A 34 2.38 -12.72 -1.12
N VAL A 35 2.94 -11.64 -0.60
CA VAL A 35 2.40 -10.82 0.48
C VAL A 35 2.37 -9.39 0.00
N LEU A 36 1.19 -8.79 0.05
CA LEU A 36 1.00 -7.38 -0.25
C LEU A 36 1.29 -6.54 0.97
N VAL A 37 2.05 -5.47 0.77
CA VAL A 37 2.43 -4.53 1.82
C VAL A 37 2.07 -3.13 1.36
N ALA A 38 1.42 -2.38 2.24
CA ALA A 38 1.14 -0.98 2.05
C ALA A 38 1.65 -0.16 3.23
N THR A 39 2.22 1.01 2.94
CA THR A 39 2.58 1.98 3.96
C THR A 39 2.38 3.41 3.47
N LEU A 40 2.08 4.35 4.35
CA LEU A 40 1.95 5.75 3.98
C LEU A 40 3.27 6.29 3.42
N ALA A 41 3.20 6.91 2.23
CA ALA A 41 4.34 7.54 1.57
C ALA A 41 4.86 8.75 2.36
N ARG A 42 3.98 9.40 3.12
CA ARG A 42 4.29 10.57 3.94
C ARG A 42 3.85 10.33 5.37
N ARG A 43 4.81 10.35 6.29
CA ARG A 43 4.51 10.42 7.73
C ARG A 43 3.93 11.80 8.04
N CYS A 44 2.65 11.84 8.40
CA CYS A 44 1.96 13.08 8.80
C CYS A 44 1.98 13.30 10.32
N CYS A 45 2.49 12.36 11.11
CA CYS A 45 2.57 12.45 12.56
C CYS A 45 3.71 11.56 13.11
N PRO A 46 4.16 11.79 14.36
CA PRO A 46 5.12 10.92 15.06
C PRO A 46 4.52 9.56 15.47
N CYS A 47 3.36 9.19 14.93
CA CYS A 47 2.72 7.91 15.17
C CYS A 47 3.58 6.75 14.61
N PRO A 48 3.44 5.53 15.15
CA PRO A 48 4.08 4.35 14.58
C PRO A 48 3.74 4.20 13.09
N ALA A 49 4.67 3.60 12.34
CA ALA A 49 4.53 3.44 10.90
C ALA A 49 3.23 2.69 10.58
N ASP A 50 2.39 3.29 9.74
CA ASP A 50 1.21 2.63 9.22
C ASP A 50 1.66 1.57 8.21
N LEU A 51 1.92 0.37 8.71
CA LEU A 51 2.33 -0.77 7.90
C LEU A 51 1.19 -1.79 7.92
N VAL A 52 0.57 -1.97 6.77
CA VAL A 52 -0.50 -2.93 6.57
C VAL A 52 0.03 -4.04 5.67
N THR A 53 -0.15 -5.29 6.08
CA THR A 53 0.18 -6.47 5.29
C THR A 53 -1.07 -7.30 5.01
N ALA A 54 -1.14 -7.91 3.84
CA ALA A 54 -2.27 -8.73 3.43
C ALA A 54 -1.84 -9.83 2.46
N SER A 55 -2.54 -10.96 2.49
CA SER A 55 -2.30 -12.10 1.58
C SER A 55 -2.86 -11.89 0.18
N ASP A 56 -3.79 -10.94 0.00
CA ASP A 56 -4.47 -10.71 -1.28
C ASP A 56 -4.94 -9.25 -1.43
N PRO A 57 -5.19 -8.80 -2.68
CA PRO A 57 -5.58 -7.43 -2.98
C PRO A 57 -6.87 -6.96 -2.31
N ALA A 58 -7.85 -7.84 -2.15
CA ALA A 58 -9.13 -7.49 -1.57
C ALA A 58 -9.02 -7.30 -0.04
N ALA A 59 -8.23 -8.16 0.62
CA ALA A 59 -7.87 -7.99 2.02
C ALA A 59 -7.11 -6.68 2.24
N LEU A 60 -6.14 -6.35 1.38
CA LEU A 60 -5.40 -5.09 1.48
C LEU A 60 -6.33 -3.88 1.33
N ARG A 61 -7.21 -3.89 0.32
CA ARG A 61 -8.18 -2.81 0.09
C ARG A 61 -9.09 -2.57 1.29
N ARG A 62 -9.59 -3.64 1.91
CA ARG A 62 -10.42 -3.54 3.12
C ARG A 62 -9.64 -2.96 4.29
N ALA A 63 -8.41 -3.41 4.52
CA ALA A 63 -7.57 -2.92 5.60
C ALA A 63 -7.25 -1.41 5.43
N LEU A 64 -6.93 -0.98 4.19
CA LEU A 64 -6.68 0.43 3.89
C LEU A 64 -7.94 1.30 4.00
N ALA A 65 -9.11 0.78 3.61
CA ALA A 65 -10.37 1.50 3.74
C ALA A 65 -10.83 1.69 5.20
N LEU A 66 -10.40 0.81 6.11
CA LEU A 66 -10.70 0.88 7.53
C LEU A 66 -9.64 1.67 8.33
N SER A 67 -8.48 1.95 7.74
CA SER A 67 -7.41 2.69 8.42
C SER A 67 -7.81 4.17 8.55
N PRO A 68 -8.00 4.71 9.77
CA PRO A 68 -8.44 6.08 9.97
C PRO A 68 -7.25 7.03 9.85
N HIS A 69 -6.67 7.16 8.65
CA HIS A 69 -5.72 8.24 8.42
C HIS A 69 -6.47 9.49 7.94
N PRO A 70 -6.31 10.63 8.63
CA PRO A 70 -6.79 11.88 8.08
C PRO A 70 -5.97 12.14 6.81
N SER A 71 -6.64 12.08 5.66
CA SER A 71 -6.07 12.60 4.41
C SER A 71 -5.47 13.97 4.69
N PRO A 72 -4.23 14.27 4.26
CA PRO A 72 -3.66 15.58 4.48
C PRO A 72 -4.53 16.58 3.71
N GLN A 73 -5.43 17.27 4.41
CA GLN A 73 -6.16 18.40 3.86
C GLN A 73 -5.12 19.36 3.29
N ARG A 74 -5.13 19.50 1.96
CA ARG A 74 -4.46 20.61 1.27
C ARG A 74 -5.01 21.89 1.87
N LYS A 75 -4.37 22.43 2.91
CA LYS A 75 -4.55 23.83 3.29
C LYS A 75 -3.96 24.65 2.16
N SER A 76 -4.83 25.03 1.22
CA SER A 76 -4.58 26.11 0.28
C SER A 76 -4.44 27.38 1.11
N ALA A 77 -3.21 27.71 1.50
CA ALA A 77 -2.90 29.02 2.07
C ALA A 77 -3.00 30.04 0.94
N ARG A 78 -3.94 30.97 1.10
CA ARG A 78 -4.13 32.16 0.28
C ARG A 78 -3.51 33.35 0.99
#